data_AF-A0A179F9Y9-F1
#
_entry.id   AF-A0A179F9Y9-F1
#
_cell.length_a   1.000
_cell.length_b   1.000
_cell.length_c   1.000
_cell.angle_alpha   90.00
_cell.angle_beta   90.00
_cell.angle_gamma   90.00
#
_symmetry.space_group_name_H-M   'P 1'
#
loop_
_entity.id
_entity.type
_entity.pdbx_description
1 polymer ?
#
loop_
_entity_poly.entity_id
_entity_poly.type
_entity_poly.pdbx_seq_one_letter_code
_entity_poly.pdbx_strand_id
1 'polypeptide(L)'
;MQLSSIVFFISSAAALGINCRGSGVCSFNDASLQVVHDQIGNLIAGGGGDRRFNTGQQIACSHGSQGSVCAFYQNGASGSARDAYNQVQGLIDHKCRQCGSIPTQPGNDVSKGELTVNYVGKPCCEGDCHC
;
A
#
# COMPACT_ATOMS: atom_id res chain seq x y z
N MET A 1 23.98 52.33 -9.06
CA MET A 1 23.37 51.45 -8.02
C MET A 1 22.61 50.37 -8.76
N GLN A 2 23.18 49.19 -8.90
CA GLN A 2 22.62 48.11 -9.72
C GLN A 2 21.94 47.11 -8.78
N LEU A 3 20.60 47.11 -8.79
CA LEU A 3 19.78 46.19 -8.01
C LEU A 3 19.83 44.81 -8.68
N SER A 4 20.57 43.87 -8.09
CA SER A 4 20.52 42.46 -8.50
C SER A 4 19.25 41.82 -7.94
N SER A 5 18.29 41.51 -8.82
CA SER A 5 17.10 40.74 -8.48
C SER A 5 17.46 39.25 -8.31
N ILE A 6 17.31 38.72 -7.10
CA ILE A 6 17.45 37.29 -6.80
C ILE A 6 16.12 36.61 -7.15
N VAL A 7 16.12 35.76 -8.18
CA VAL A 7 14.98 34.91 -8.53
C VAL A 7 15.05 33.65 -7.65
N PHE A 8 14.12 33.52 -6.71
CA PHE A 8 13.94 32.29 -5.94
C PHE A 8 13.16 31.27 -6.79
N PHE A 9 13.84 30.19 -7.20
CA PHE A 9 13.17 29.02 -7.76
C PHE A 9 12.49 28.24 -6.61
N ILE A 10 11.17 28.38 -6.48
CA ILE A 10 10.38 27.58 -5.56
C ILE A 10 10.19 26.21 -6.22
N SER A 11 10.96 25.21 -5.78
CA SER A 11 10.79 23.84 -6.23
C SER A 11 9.59 23.22 -5.50
N SER A 12 8.44 23.13 -6.17
CA SER A 12 7.30 22.38 -5.64
C SER A 12 7.61 20.88 -5.72
N ALA A 13 7.69 20.20 -4.57
CA ALA A 13 7.70 18.75 -4.56
C ALA A 13 6.32 18.26 -5.05
N ALA A 14 6.28 17.59 -6.19
CA ALA A 14 5.06 16.90 -6.61
C ALA A 14 4.75 15.81 -5.59
N ALA A 15 3.61 15.90 -4.91
CA ALA A 15 3.12 14.85 -4.05
C ALA A 15 2.93 13.56 -4.87
N LEU A 16 3.56 12.47 -4.44
CA LEU A 16 3.37 11.18 -5.08
C LEU A 16 2.00 10.63 -4.66
N GLY A 17 1.11 10.45 -5.63
CA GLY A 17 -0.21 9.87 -5.40
C GLY A 17 -0.22 8.35 -5.43
N ILE A 18 -1.40 7.79 -5.71
CA ILE A 18 -1.55 6.36 -6.02
C ILE A 18 -0.54 5.92 -7.09
N ASN A 19 0.12 4.79 -6.87
CA ASN A 19 1.17 4.31 -7.75
C ASN A 19 1.43 2.80 -7.58
N CYS A 20 2.15 2.21 -8.53
CA CYS A 20 2.53 0.79 -8.52
C CYS A 20 4.01 0.55 -8.18
N ARG A 21 4.61 1.44 -7.37
CA ARG A 21 6.00 1.28 -6.93
C ARG A 21 6.07 0.26 -5.79
N GLY A 22 7.19 -0.43 -5.70
CA GLY A 22 7.47 -1.43 -4.68
C GLY A 22 8.91 -1.91 -4.76
N SER A 23 9.23 -2.95 -3.99
CA SER A 23 10.51 -3.64 -4.07
C SER A 23 10.78 -4.13 -5.49
N GLY A 24 12.06 -4.18 -5.89
CA GLY A 24 12.46 -4.83 -7.14
C GLY A 24 12.02 -6.29 -7.22
N VAL A 25 11.86 -6.96 -6.07
CA VAL A 25 11.31 -8.33 -5.96
C VAL A 25 9.91 -8.43 -6.55
N CYS A 26 9.11 -7.37 -6.49
CA CYS A 26 7.77 -7.33 -7.08
C CYS A 26 7.75 -7.44 -8.62
N SER A 27 8.91 -7.42 -9.29
CA SER A 27 8.97 -7.58 -10.76
C SER A 27 9.27 -9.02 -11.22
N PHE A 28 9.74 -9.88 -10.31
CA PHE A 28 10.11 -11.27 -10.61
C PHE A 28 9.56 -12.28 -9.58
N ASN A 29 8.60 -11.85 -8.77
CA ASN A 29 7.81 -12.70 -7.88
C ASN A 29 6.42 -12.87 -8.51
N ASP A 30 5.72 -13.97 -8.26
CA ASP A 30 4.40 -14.31 -8.79
C ASP A 30 3.26 -14.19 -7.75
N ALA A 31 3.56 -13.67 -6.55
CA ALA A 31 2.55 -13.28 -5.58
C ALA A 31 1.55 -12.26 -6.17
N SER A 32 0.29 -12.32 -5.76
CA SER A 32 -0.81 -11.63 -6.43
C SER A 32 -1.46 -10.56 -5.57
N LEU A 33 -1.61 -9.35 -6.13
CA LEU A 33 -2.39 -8.28 -5.50
C LEU A 33 -3.87 -8.67 -5.33
N GLN A 34 -4.41 -9.45 -6.28
CA GLN A 34 -5.78 -9.95 -6.20
C GLN A 34 -5.94 -10.91 -5.02
N VAL A 35 -4.96 -11.77 -4.77
CA VAL A 35 -5.01 -12.70 -3.63
C VAL A 35 -4.96 -11.93 -2.31
N VAL A 36 -4.13 -10.88 -2.21
CA VAL A 36 -4.15 -9.99 -1.03
C VAL A 36 -5.55 -9.41 -0.80
N HIS A 37 -6.19 -8.91 -1.86
CA HIS A 37 -7.55 -8.38 -1.80
C HIS A 37 -8.57 -9.44 -1.32
N ASP A 38 -8.52 -10.64 -1.90
CA ASP A 38 -9.42 -11.74 -1.57
C ASP A 38 -9.28 -12.18 -0.11
N GLN A 39 -8.04 -12.20 0.42
CA GLN A 39 -7.79 -12.53 1.83
C GLN A 39 -8.33 -11.47 2.80
N ILE A 40 -8.27 -10.18 2.45
CA ILE A 40 -8.96 -9.13 3.22
C ILE A 40 -10.48 -9.34 3.14
N GLY A 41 -11.00 -9.73 1.98
CA GLY A 41 -12.41 -10.11 1.80
C GLY A 41 -12.82 -11.26 2.71
N ASN A 42 -11.99 -12.30 2.83
CA ASN A 42 -12.20 -13.43 3.75
C ASN A 42 -12.22 -12.99 5.22
N LEU A 43 -11.30 -12.11 5.62
CA LEU A 43 -11.30 -11.50 6.96
C LEU A 43 -12.61 -10.77 7.25
N ILE A 44 -13.11 -9.98 6.28
CA ILE A 44 -14.38 -9.26 6.40
C ILE A 44 -15.56 -10.25 6.52
N ALA A 45 -15.60 -11.27 5.67
CA ALA A 45 -16.65 -12.30 5.68
C ALA A 45 -16.68 -13.09 7.00
N GLY A 46 -15.53 -13.27 7.64
CA GLY A 46 -15.40 -13.85 8.98
C GLY A 46 -15.82 -12.94 10.13
N GLY A 47 -16.34 -11.73 9.86
CA GLY A 47 -16.76 -10.76 10.88
C GLY A 47 -15.67 -9.79 11.31
N GLY A 48 -14.47 -9.86 10.72
CA GLY A 48 -13.32 -9.00 11.04
C GLY A 48 -13.33 -7.62 10.36
N GLY A 49 -14.44 -7.21 9.75
CA GLY A 49 -14.49 -5.99 8.92
C GLY A 49 -14.11 -4.69 9.64
N ASP A 50 -14.45 -4.57 10.92
CA ASP A 50 -14.15 -3.40 11.75
C ASP A 50 -12.81 -3.51 12.50
N ARG A 51 -12.07 -4.61 12.29
CA ARG A 51 -10.75 -4.79 12.90
C ARG A 51 -9.81 -3.71 12.38
N ARG A 52 -9.14 -3.03 13.31
CA ARG A 52 -8.25 -1.90 13.04
C ARG A 52 -6.80 -2.38 12.93
N PHE A 53 -6.10 -1.85 11.94
CA PHE A 53 -4.69 -2.08 11.69
C PHE A 53 -3.94 -0.74 11.75
N ASN A 54 -2.92 -0.70 12.59
CA ASN A 54 -2.00 0.43 12.73
C ASN A 54 -0.87 0.34 11.71
N THR A 55 -0.09 1.43 11.61
CA THR A 55 1.14 1.47 10.80
C THR A 55 2.04 0.25 11.09
N GLY A 56 2.50 -0.39 10.02
CA GLY A 56 3.38 -1.56 10.05
C GLY A 56 2.69 -2.89 10.35
N GLN A 57 1.42 -2.91 10.75
CA GLN A 57 0.68 -4.15 10.94
C GLN A 57 0.25 -4.69 9.57
N GLN A 58 0.68 -5.91 9.27
CA GLN A 58 0.25 -6.66 8.09
C GLN A 58 -1.23 -7.02 8.24
N ILE A 59 -1.97 -6.94 7.13
CA ILE A 59 -3.42 -7.16 7.06
C ILE A 59 -3.71 -8.47 6.33
N ALA A 60 -3.08 -8.65 5.18
CA ALA A 60 -3.13 -9.88 4.40
C ALA A 60 -1.89 -10.01 3.54
N CYS A 61 -1.53 -11.24 3.22
CA CYS A 61 -0.38 -11.59 2.43
C CYS A 61 -0.77 -12.56 1.31
N SER A 62 -0.13 -12.39 0.15
CA SER A 62 -0.07 -13.40 -0.89
C SER A 62 1.35 -13.96 -0.94
N HIS A 63 1.45 -15.28 -0.97
CA HIS A 63 2.71 -15.99 -1.14
C HIS A 63 3.09 -16.06 -2.62
N GLY A 64 4.39 -16.02 -2.87
CA GLY A 64 4.94 -16.29 -4.18
C GLY A 64 6.36 -16.83 -4.11
N SER A 65 6.90 -17.14 -5.27
CA SER A 65 8.18 -17.79 -5.54
C SER A 65 9.41 -17.15 -4.88
N GLN A 66 9.36 -15.86 -4.56
CA GLN A 66 10.46 -15.13 -3.90
C GLN A 66 10.15 -14.73 -2.44
N GLY A 67 8.99 -15.15 -1.92
CA GLY A 67 8.42 -14.73 -0.65
C GLY A 67 7.13 -13.95 -0.82
N SER A 68 6.58 -13.43 0.28
CA SER A 68 5.24 -12.87 0.27
C SER A 68 5.22 -11.38 -0.08
N VAL A 69 4.12 -10.94 -0.68
CA VAL A 69 3.72 -9.52 -0.71
C VAL A 69 2.55 -9.34 0.25
N CYS A 70 2.59 -8.29 1.06
CA CYS A 70 1.58 -8.05 2.09
C CYS A 70 1.04 -6.63 2.03
N ALA A 71 -0.25 -6.47 2.35
CA ALA A 71 -0.88 -5.19 2.60
C ALA A 71 -0.61 -4.73 4.05
N PHE A 72 -0.21 -3.48 4.22
CA PHE A 72 -0.05 -2.83 5.52
C PHE A 72 -0.15 -1.30 5.38
N TYR A 73 -0.48 -0.62 6.48
CA TYR A 73 -0.46 0.83 6.54
C TYR A 73 0.95 1.37 6.83
N GLN A 74 1.29 2.52 6.27
CA GLN A 74 2.53 3.24 6.60
C GLN A 74 2.35 4.77 6.53
N ASN A 75 3.43 5.52 6.79
CA ASN A 75 3.43 6.99 6.86
C ASN A 75 2.36 7.56 7.83
N GLY A 76 2.18 6.90 8.97
CA GLY A 76 1.22 7.32 10.01
C GLY A 76 -0.23 6.92 9.72
N ALA A 77 -0.50 6.21 8.63
CA ALA A 77 -1.84 5.70 8.35
C ALA A 77 -2.25 4.57 9.29
N SER A 78 -3.55 4.42 9.44
CA SER A 78 -4.22 3.27 10.03
C SER A 78 -5.62 3.18 9.42
N GLY A 79 -6.22 2.00 9.42
CA GLY A 79 -7.58 1.81 8.90
C GLY A 79 -8.21 0.53 9.40
N SER A 80 -9.46 0.29 9.00
CA SER A 80 -10.15 -0.98 9.20
C SER A 80 -9.84 -1.97 8.08
N ALA A 81 -10.21 -3.25 8.24
CA ALA A 81 -10.16 -4.22 7.15
C ALA A 81 -11.00 -3.77 5.94
N ARG A 82 -12.16 -3.14 6.17
CA ARG A 82 -12.99 -2.57 5.09
C ARG A 82 -12.31 -1.42 4.35
N ASP A 83 -11.61 -0.54 5.07
CA ASP A 83 -10.82 0.52 4.43
C ASP A 83 -9.73 -0.09 3.55
N ALA A 84 -9.02 -1.09 4.09
CA ALA A 84 -7.96 -1.79 3.38
C ALA A 84 -8.46 -2.50 2.12
N TYR A 85 -9.62 -3.15 2.19
CA TYR A 85 -10.26 -3.79 1.04
C TYR A 85 -10.48 -2.80 -0.10
N ASN A 86 -11.11 -1.66 0.18
CA ASN A 86 -11.37 -0.62 -0.81
C ASN A 86 -10.08 0.00 -1.35
N GLN A 87 -9.06 0.15 -0.52
CA GLN A 87 -7.77 0.70 -0.90
C GLN A 87 -7.00 -0.26 -1.82
N VAL A 88 -6.98 -1.56 -1.52
CA VAL A 88 -6.38 -2.58 -2.40
C VAL A 88 -7.17 -2.68 -3.71
N GLN A 89 -8.51 -2.60 -3.67
CA GLN A 89 -9.32 -2.49 -4.89
C GLN A 89 -8.90 -1.27 -5.73
N GLY A 90 -8.66 -0.12 -5.09
CA GLY A 90 -8.16 1.07 -5.77
C GLY A 90 -6.81 0.86 -6.48
N LEU A 91 -5.90 0.06 -5.91
CA LEU A 91 -4.64 -0.33 -6.56
C LEU A 91 -4.87 -1.22 -7.79
N ILE A 92 -5.80 -2.18 -7.69
CA ILE A 92 -6.20 -3.06 -8.80
C ILE A 92 -6.82 -2.24 -9.93
N ASP A 93 -7.71 -1.31 -9.60
CA ASP A 93 -8.35 -0.41 -10.55
C ASP A 93 -7.32 0.50 -11.25
N HIS A 94 -6.28 0.91 -10.52
CA HIS A 94 -5.11 1.62 -11.02
C HIS A 94 -4.14 0.74 -11.84
N LYS A 95 -4.49 -0.53 -12.08
CA LYS A 95 -3.71 -1.51 -12.87
C LYS A 95 -2.37 -1.89 -12.26
N CYS A 96 -2.20 -1.71 -10.95
CA CYS A 96 -1.09 -2.33 -10.23
C CYS A 96 -1.30 -3.85 -10.22
N ARG A 97 -0.25 -4.60 -10.57
CA ARG A 97 -0.35 -6.07 -10.69
C ARG A 97 0.01 -6.81 -9.41
N GLN A 98 0.93 -6.26 -8.64
CA GLN A 98 1.55 -6.99 -7.53
C GLN A 98 1.84 -6.09 -6.33
N CYS A 99 2.53 -4.97 -6.57
CA CYS A 99 2.86 -4.01 -5.54
C CYS A 99 2.36 -2.61 -5.90
N GLY A 100 2.13 -1.80 -4.88
CA GLY A 100 1.66 -0.44 -5.05
C GLY A 100 1.29 0.20 -3.73
N SER A 101 0.97 1.48 -3.82
CA SER A 101 0.71 2.36 -2.70
C SER A 101 -0.45 3.31 -3.05
N ILE A 102 -1.39 3.48 -2.12
CA ILE A 102 -2.55 4.37 -2.28
C ILE A 102 -2.69 5.29 -1.06
N PRO A 103 -2.84 6.61 -1.26
CA PRO A 103 -3.05 7.55 -0.16
C PRO A 103 -4.31 7.23 0.65
N THR A 104 -4.23 7.38 1.98
CA THR A 104 -5.39 7.23 2.87
C THR A 104 -6.04 8.56 3.23
N GLN A 105 -5.38 9.68 2.91
CA GLN A 105 -5.88 11.04 3.17
C GLN A 105 -6.26 11.76 1.87
N PRO A 106 -7.16 12.76 1.93
CA PRO A 106 -7.42 13.65 0.80
C PRO A 106 -6.14 14.35 0.31
N GLY A 107 -6.11 14.70 -0.97
CA GLY A 107 -4.99 15.43 -1.59
C GLY A 107 -3.98 14.56 -2.33
N ASN A 108 -4.25 13.25 -2.49
CA ASN A 108 -3.48 12.32 -3.31
C ASN A 108 -1.97 12.33 -3.02
N ASP A 109 -1.62 12.19 -1.74
CA ASP A 109 -0.24 12.31 -1.25
C ASP A 109 0.07 11.17 -0.29
N VAL A 110 0.82 10.18 -0.77
CA VAL A 110 1.19 9.00 0.02
C VAL A 110 2.09 9.32 1.22
N SER A 111 2.81 10.46 1.19
CA SER A 111 3.68 10.86 2.31
C SER A 111 2.90 11.24 3.57
N LYS A 112 1.58 11.48 3.45
CA LYS A 112 0.68 11.82 4.56
C LYS A 112 -0.06 10.62 5.15
N GLY A 113 0.18 9.43 4.61
CA GLY A 113 -0.49 8.20 5.00
C GLY A 113 -0.90 7.40 3.78
N GLU A 114 -0.54 6.13 3.77
CA GLU A 114 -0.83 5.22 2.66
C GLU A 114 -1.10 3.80 3.14
N LEU A 115 -1.89 3.08 2.35
CA LEU A 115 -1.86 1.62 2.35
C LEU A 115 -0.90 1.18 1.26
N THR A 116 0.02 0.29 1.63
CA THR A 116 1.05 -0.24 0.75
C THR A 116 0.90 -1.75 0.65
N VAL A 117 1.00 -2.27 -0.58
CA VAL A 117 1.24 -3.69 -0.86
C VAL A 117 2.66 -3.82 -1.38
N ASN A 118 3.52 -4.50 -0.63
CA ASN A 118 4.92 -4.66 -0.98
C ASN A 118 5.48 -6.00 -0.48
N TYR A 119 6.65 -6.37 -0.99
CA TYR A 119 7.42 -7.52 -0.53
C TYR A 119 7.75 -7.45 0.97
N VAL A 120 7.54 -8.56 1.68
CA VAL A 120 7.84 -8.71 3.10
C VAL A 120 8.58 -10.03 3.32
N GLY A 121 9.78 -9.95 3.92
CA GLY A 121 10.60 -11.14 4.20
C GLY A 121 10.13 -12.01 5.37
N LYS A 122 9.23 -11.49 6.22
CA LYS A 122 8.61 -12.22 7.34
C LYS A 122 7.11 -11.93 7.37
N PRO A 123 6.29 -12.68 6.60
CA PRO A 123 4.86 -12.51 6.61
C PRO A 123 4.27 -12.89 7.99
N CYS A 124 3.09 -12.35 8.31
CA CYS A 124 2.40 -12.65 9.57
C CYS A 124 1.91 -14.11 9.65
N CYS A 125 1.84 -14.79 8.51
CA CYS A 125 1.34 -16.13 8.32
C CYS A 125 2.03 -16.80 7.12
N GLU A 126 1.95 -18.13 7.05
CA GLU A 126 2.49 -18.92 5.95
C GLU A 126 1.45 -19.09 4.84
N GLY A 127 1.87 -18.95 3.57
CA GLY A 127 0.99 -19.05 2.41
C GLY A 127 0.14 -17.79 2.15
N ASP A 128 -0.97 -17.98 1.45
CA ASP A 128 -1.98 -16.93 1.21
C ASP A 128 -2.93 -16.85 2.40
N CYS A 129 -2.98 -15.69 3.06
CA CYS A 129 -3.63 -15.59 4.36
C CYS A 129 -3.93 -14.14 4.76
N HIS A 130 -4.83 -13.98 5.74
CA HIS A 130 -5.06 -12.73 6.43
C HIS A 130 -4.52 -12.79 7.86
N CYS A 131 -4.07 -11.64 8.34
CA CYS A 131 -3.66 -11.42 9.71
C CYS A 131 -4.86 -10.91 10.52
#